data_AF-A0A931V7U3-F1
#
_entry.id   AF-A0A931V7U3-F1
#
_cell.length_a   1.000
_cell.length_b   1.000
_cell.length_c   1.000
_cell.angle_alpha   90.00
_cell.angle_beta   90.00
_cell.angle_gamma   90.00
#
_symmetry.space_group_name_H-M   'P 1'
#
loop_
_entity.id
_entity.type
_entity.pdbx_description
1 polymer ?
#
loop_
_entity_poly.entity_id
_entity_poly.type
_entity_poly.pdbx_seq_one_letter_code
_entity_poly.pdbx_strand_id
1 'polypeptide(L)'
;MRALGIVLGVSAILGGCFYDSSWGNRTTAQKHLAAAERPASLSPASIERAPKVAKHVFKVRLWATPQFSAQTMDWKHEMRAVVDEANTVLVHAASTRLDIASLESWASPQDDLPQALAALRVHDRGEDVGWVIGLVGSFPKYTRSFHDLGIAGLLGRHVVLRASSDLGEHEAAEAAYDELDPSERLQLVAERKRHRSVSILLHEIGHTLGAVHQTGDEHFMVPSYSKKMHAFGPAATALLSIGVAHRDDADVRSWATDLLHYYEGATAPWDDKERAALMTDLRAVAPPAAAPPAAPAPAKVPFVEVPPELDKADVPTWTRAVEAFRAGKLKDAWDAGTPLFGKYPKVFAVQDLRCQTATNVGFEWPRVKAECAELMKLSTGK
;
A
#
# COMPACT_ATOMS: atom_id res chain seq x y z
N MET A 1 -93.79 3.66 51.43
CA MET A 1 -92.87 2.52 51.55
C MET A 1 -92.52 2.00 50.17
N ARG A 2 -91.29 2.24 49.70
CA ARG A 2 -90.55 1.43 48.72
C ARG A 2 -89.10 1.93 48.70
N ALA A 3 -88.20 1.08 49.20
CA ALA A 3 -86.75 1.25 49.33
C ALA A 3 -86.08 1.16 47.94
N LEU A 4 -85.12 2.04 47.62
CA LEU A 4 -83.67 1.96 47.86
C LEU A 4 -82.95 0.89 47.01
N GLY A 5 -82.03 1.35 46.16
CA GLY A 5 -81.13 0.49 45.37
C GLY A 5 -80.34 1.27 44.31
N ILE A 6 -79.49 2.23 44.73
CA ILE A 6 -78.53 2.89 43.85
C ILE A 6 -77.23 2.09 43.88
N VAL A 7 -76.87 1.47 42.76
CA VAL A 7 -75.58 0.81 42.56
C VAL A 7 -74.57 1.87 42.11
N LEU A 8 -73.62 2.19 42.98
CA LEU A 8 -72.44 2.98 42.66
C LEU A 8 -71.40 2.06 42.01
N GLY A 9 -71.27 2.16 40.68
CA GLY A 9 -70.16 1.55 39.94
C GLY A 9 -68.91 2.42 40.03
N VAL A 10 -67.94 2.03 40.86
CA VAL A 10 -66.60 2.62 40.89
C VAL A 10 -65.82 2.07 39.70
N SER A 11 -65.70 2.86 38.63
CA SER A 11 -64.79 2.56 37.52
C SER A 11 -63.37 3.00 37.91
N ALA A 12 -62.53 2.03 38.27
CA ALA A 12 -61.10 2.23 38.42
C ALA A 12 -60.47 2.41 37.03
N ILE A 13 -60.24 3.65 36.62
CA ILE A 13 -59.40 3.99 35.47
C ILE A 13 -57.95 3.72 35.89
N LEU A 14 -57.49 2.49 35.69
CA LEU A 14 -56.07 2.17 35.70
C LEU A 14 -55.46 2.84 34.46
N GLY A 15 -54.88 4.02 34.66
CA GLY A 15 -53.97 4.65 33.72
C GLY A 15 -52.73 3.79 33.55
N GLY A 16 -52.85 2.74 32.74
CA GLY A 16 -51.69 2.02 32.23
C GLY A 16 -50.91 2.98 31.35
N CYS A 17 -49.76 3.44 31.84
CA CYS A 17 -48.75 4.06 31.00
C CYS A 17 -48.44 3.07 29.86
N PHE A 18 -48.88 3.41 28.65
CA PHE A 18 -48.63 2.65 27.43
C PHE A 18 -47.14 2.74 27.07
N TYR A 19 -46.29 2.04 27.82
CA TYR A 19 -44.94 1.75 27.39
C TYR A 19 -45.03 0.61 26.38
N ASP A 20 -44.97 0.95 25.09
CA ASP A 20 -44.83 -0.06 24.04
C ASP A 20 -43.39 -0.59 24.08
N SER A 21 -43.26 -1.88 24.45
CA SER A 21 -41.98 -2.60 24.46
C SER A 21 -41.23 -2.55 23.12
N SER A 22 -41.91 -2.29 22.01
CA SER A 22 -41.30 -2.11 20.69
C SER A 22 -40.40 -0.87 20.63
N TRP A 23 -40.72 0.20 21.37
CA TRP A 23 -39.95 1.45 21.38
C TRP A 23 -38.62 1.30 22.12
N GLY A 24 -38.62 0.61 23.26
CA GLY A 24 -37.38 0.26 23.98
C GLY A 24 -36.46 -0.63 23.14
N ASN A 25 -37.03 -1.56 22.36
CA ASN A 25 -36.26 -2.44 21.47
C ASN A 25 -35.63 -1.66 20.31
N ARG A 26 -36.34 -0.69 19.70
CA ARG A 26 -35.83 0.17 18.62
C ARG A 26 -34.66 1.04 19.09
N THR A 27 -34.82 1.73 20.21
CA THR A 27 -33.78 2.59 20.79
C THR A 27 -32.53 1.77 21.12
N THR A 28 -32.71 0.60 21.75
CA THR A 28 -31.61 -0.30 22.08
C THR A 28 -30.90 -0.81 20.81
N ALA A 29 -31.65 -1.19 19.77
CA ALA A 29 -31.09 -1.62 18.50
C ALA A 29 -30.28 -0.50 17.83
N GLN A 30 -30.78 0.74 17.78
CA GLN A 30 -30.04 1.87 17.22
C GLN A 30 -28.77 2.17 18.03
N LYS A 31 -28.82 2.10 19.38
CA LYS A 31 -27.63 2.24 20.22
C LYS A 31 -26.57 1.18 19.92
N HIS A 32 -26.98 -0.07 19.72
CA HIS A 32 -26.05 -1.14 19.32
C HIS A 32 -25.47 -0.91 17.93
N LEU A 33 -26.27 -0.50 16.95
CA LEU A 33 -25.80 -0.20 15.60
C LEU A 33 -24.84 0.99 15.59
N ALA A 34 -25.17 2.07 16.31
CA ALA A 34 -24.31 3.24 16.44
C ALA A 34 -22.99 2.91 17.13
N ALA A 35 -23.01 2.09 18.18
CA ALA A 35 -21.79 1.58 18.80
C ALA A 35 -20.94 0.75 17.82
N ALA A 36 -21.56 -0.04 16.95
CA ALA A 36 -20.86 -0.79 15.91
C ALA A 36 -20.36 0.09 14.75
N GLU A 37 -20.93 1.28 14.54
CA GLU A 37 -20.48 2.29 13.58
C GLU A 37 -19.38 3.20 14.12
N ARG A 38 -19.07 3.16 15.41
CA ARG A 38 -17.95 3.92 15.96
C ARG A 38 -16.63 3.44 15.33
N PRO A 39 -15.77 4.37 14.91
CA PRO A 39 -14.46 4.00 14.39
C PRO A 39 -13.60 3.35 15.48
N ALA A 40 -12.70 2.49 15.05
CA ALA A 40 -11.69 1.90 15.90
C ALA A 40 -10.81 3.00 16.51
N SER A 41 -10.31 2.75 17.72
CA SER A 41 -9.42 3.71 18.38
C SER A 41 -8.07 3.72 17.70
N LEU A 42 -7.61 4.93 17.34
CA LEU A 42 -6.25 5.17 16.85
C LEU A 42 -5.20 5.22 17.98
N SER A 43 -5.66 5.09 19.24
CA SER A 43 -4.81 5.16 20.42
C SER A 43 -3.99 3.88 20.62
N PRO A 44 -2.73 4.00 21.08
CA PRO A 44 -1.87 2.85 21.38
C PRO A 44 -2.36 1.96 22.54
N ALA A 45 -3.48 2.24 23.20
CA ALA A 45 -4.06 1.32 24.19
C ALA A 45 -4.41 -0.07 23.58
N SER A 46 -4.61 -0.15 22.26
CA SER A 46 -4.73 -1.40 21.49
C SER A 46 -3.38 -2.05 21.13
N ILE A 47 -2.25 -1.37 21.40
CA ILE A 47 -0.89 -1.80 21.11
C ILE A 47 -0.15 -1.90 22.45
N GLU A 48 -0.20 -3.07 23.12
CA GLU A 48 0.50 -3.35 24.40
C GLU A 48 2.03 -3.20 24.29
N ARG A 49 2.55 -1.96 24.22
CA ARG A 49 3.98 -1.65 24.22
C ARG A 49 4.26 -0.35 24.96
N ALA A 50 5.42 -0.32 25.62
CA ALA A 50 5.96 0.85 26.29
C ALA A 50 5.90 2.11 25.39
N PRO A 51 5.68 3.30 25.98
CA PRO A 51 5.62 4.55 25.21
C PRO A 51 6.88 4.73 24.38
N LYS A 52 6.72 4.82 23.05
CA LYS A 52 7.81 5.15 22.14
C LYS A 52 8.01 6.66 22.12
N VAL A 53 9.27 7.09 22.06
CA VAL A 53 9.64 8.49 21.89
C VAL A 53 9.94 8.73 20.40
N ALA A 54 9.48 9.86 19.87
CA ALA A 54 9.83 10.28 18.52
C ALA A 54 11.36 10.48 18.43
N LYS A 55 12.00 9.74 17.53
CA LYS A 55 13.41 9.92 17.15
C LYS A 55 13.57 10.92 16.03
N HIS A 56 12.59 10.99 15.13
CA HIS A 56 12.57 11.91 14.00
C HIS A 56 11.42 12.90 14.15
N VAL A 57 11.70 14.18 13.87
CA VAL A 57 10.71 15.26 13.89
C VAL A 57 10.78 15.98 12.56
N PHE A 58 9.73 15.85 11.77
CA PHE A 58 9.69 16.47 10.46
C PHE A 58 8.74 17.66 10.47
N LYS A 59 9.23 18.79 9.97
CA LYS A 59 8.38 19.96 9.72
C LYS A 59 7.40 19.66 8.60
N VAL A 60 6.17 20.16 8.74
CA VAL A 60 5.14 20.09 7.69
C VAL A 60 4.53 21.47 7.43
N ARG A 61 4.34 21.83 6.17
CA ARG A 61 3.60 23.03 5.75
C ARG A 61 2.26 22.62 5.14
N LEU A 62 1.19 23.29 5.56
CA LEU A 62 -0.16 22.99 5.10
C LEU A 62 -0.76 24.18 4.35
N TRP A 63 -1.28 23.92 3.15
CA TRP A 63 -1.85 24.90 2.24
C TRP A 63 -3.32 24.59 1.92
N ALA A 64 -4.24 25.39 2.44
CA ALA A 64 -5.67 25.21 2.25
C ALA A 64 -6.24 26.06 1.11
N THR A 65 -7.02 25.44 0.21
CA THR A 65 -7.78 26.21 -0.79
C THR A 65 -8.93 26.99 -0.13
N PRO A 66 -9.46 28.03 -0.81
CA PRO A 66 -10.67 28.71 -0.35
C PRO A 66 -11.85 27.74 -0.18
N GLN A 67 -12.01 26.77 -1.08
CA GLN A 67 -13.08 25.76 -1.01
C GLN A 67 -12.95 24.88 0.23
N PHE A 68 -11.75 24.37 0.53
CA PHE A 68 -11.50 23.60 1.75
C PHE A 68 -11.82 24.42 3.01
N SER A 69 -11.34 25.67 3.03
CA SER A 69 -11.55 26.59 4.16
C SER A 69 -13.01 26.97 4.36
N ALA A 70 -13.81 26.99 3.29
CA ALA A 70 -15.24 27.27 3.34
C ALA A 70 -16.07 26.07 3.84
N GLN A 71 -15.60 24.85 3.57
CA GLN A 71 -16.29 23.61 3.98
C GLN A 71 -15.88 23.12 5.38
N THR A 72 -14.69 23.53 5.84
CA THR A 72 -14.12 23.11 7.12
C THR A 72 -14.02 24.33 8.04
N MET A 73 -15.03 24.53 8.89
CA MET A 73 -15.00 25.61 9.88
C MET A 73 -13.82 25.45 10.82
N ASP A 74 -13.11 26.54 11.10
CA ASP A 74 -11.89 26.53 11.91
C ASP A 74 -10.87 25.45 11.47
N TRP A 75 -10.68 25.33 10.16
CA TRP A 75 -9.84 24.28 9.57
C TRP A 75 -8.43 24.22 10.15
N LYS A 76 -7.88 25.35 10.62
CA LYS A 76 -6.55 25.39 11.24
C LYS A 76 -6.53 24.62 12.56
N HIS A 77 -7.56 24.78 13.39
CA HIS A 77 -7.70 24.01 14.61
C HIS A 77 -7.94 22.53 14.29
N GLU A 78 -8.83 22.23 13.34
CA GLU A 78 -9.13 20.86 12.94
C GLU A 78 -7.89 20.12 12.43
N MET A 79 -7.09 20.76 11.57
CA MET A 79 -5.87 20.13 11.04
C MET A 79 -4.78 19.95 12.09
N ARG A 80 -4.69 20.81 13.12
CA ARG A 80 -3.81 20.56 14.27
C ARG A 80 -4.23 19.29 14.99
N ALA A 81 -5.52 19.13 15.28
CA ALA A 81 -6.04 17.93 15.93
C ALA A 81 -5.81 16.65 15.10
N VAL A 82 -5.97 16.73 13.77
CA VAL A 82 -5.67 15.62 12.84
C VAL A 82 -4.19 15.24 12.89
N VAL A 83 -3.28 16.22 12.86
CA VAL A 83 -1.83 15.97 12.92
C VAL A 83 -1.43 15.43 14.29
N ASP A 84 -1.97 15.98 15.38
CA ASP A 84 -1.68 15.51 16.74
C ASP A 84 -2.12 14.05 16.93
N GLU A 85 -3.27 13.66 16.39
CA GLU A 85 -3.72 12.26 16.44
C GLU A 85 -2.92 11.36 15.49
N ALA A 86 -2.59 11.80 14.28
CA ALA A 86 -1.69 11.08 13.38
C ALA A 86 -0.32 10.82 14.03
N ASN A 87 0.18 11.77 14.82
CA ASN A 87 1.42 11.63 15.58
C ASN A 87 1.35 10.48 16.60
N THR A 88 0.20 10.19 17.20
CA THR A 88 0.05 9.03 18.09
C THR A 88 0.33 7.71 17.36
N VAL A 89 -0.08 7.60 16.10
CA VAL A 89 0.19 6.44 15.25
C VAL A 89 1.65 6.44 14.77
N LEU A 90 2.13 7.56 14.22
CA LEU A 90 3.45 7.65 13.59
C LEU A 90 4.61 7.44 14.57
N VAL A 91 4.46 7.90 15.82
CA VAL A 91 5.46 7.66 16.87
C VAL A 91 5.55 6.17 17.16
N HIS A 92 4.43 5.47 17.19
CA HIS A 92 4.41 4.03 17.44
C HIS A 92 4.91 3.22 16.24
N ALA A 93 4.50 3.58 15.02
CA ALA A 93 4.87 2.87 13.80
C ALA A 93 6.35 3.09 13.44
N ALA A 94 6.80 4.34 13.38
CA ALA A 94 8.08 4.71 12.77
C ALA A 94 8.96 5.62 13.65
N SER A 95 8.65 5.75 14.95
CA SER A 95 9.35 6.65 15.87
C SER A 95 9.47 8.07 15.33
N THR A 96 8.41 8.55 14.68
CA THR A 96 8.40 9.82 13.95
C THR A 96 7.21 10.67 14.37
N ARG A 97 7.39 12.00 14.38
CA ARG A 97 6.30 12.96 14.52
C ARG A 97 6.40 14.06 13.48
N LEU A 98 5.25 14.63 13.16
CA LEU A 98 5.06 15.80 12.33
C LEU A 98 4.94 17.04 13.23
N ASP A 99 5.65 18.09 12.86
CA ASP A 99 5.59 19.40 13.52
C ASP A 99 5.10 20.45 12.53
N ILE A 100 3.97 21.09 12.82
CA ILE A 100 3.34 22.04 11.89
C ILE A 100 4.18 23.33 11.86
N ALA A 101 4.85 23.56 10.74
CA ALA A 101 5.61 24.77 10.50
C ALA A 101 4.72 25.94 10.09
N SER A 102 3.72 25.71 9.21
CA SER A 102 2.74 26.73 8.86
C SER A 102 1.38 26.14 8.42
N LEU A 103 0.34 26.96 8.58
CA LEU A 103 -1.04 26.71 8.18
C LEU A 103 -1.53 27.94 7.41
N GLU A 104 -1.44 27.87 6.09
CA GLU A 104 -1.67 28.98 5.19
C GLU A 104 -2.72 28.65 4.14
N SER A 105 -3.24 29.69 3.49
CA SER A 105 -4.17 29.53 2.38
C SER A 105 -3.44 29.74 1.06
N TRP A 106 -3.86 29.02 0.03
CA TRP A 106 -3.34 29.18 -1.33
C TRP A 106 -4.47 29.17 -2.35
N ALA A 107 -4.28 29.90 -3.45
CA ALA A 107 -5.23 29.95 -4.55
C ALA A 107 -4.93 28.84 -5.57
N SER A 108 -5.21 27.58 -5.22
CA SER A 108 -5.22 26.51 -6.24
C SER A 108 -6.51 26.60 -7.06
N PRO A 109 -6.43 26.59 -8.40
CA PRO A 109 -7.61 26.61 -9.26
C PRO A 109 -8.19 25.22 -9.54
N GLN A 110 -7.64 24.14 -8.95
CA GLN A 110 -7.91 22.77 -9.41
C GLN A 110 -8.58 21.89 -8.36
N ASP A 111 -9.74 21.34 -8.71
CA ASP A 111 -10.46 20.34 -7.91
C ASP A 111 -9.95 18.91 -8.15
N ASP A 112 -9.23 18.67 -9.25
CA ASP A 112 -8.63 17.38 -9.60
C ASP A 112 -7.36 17.10 -8.78
N LEU A 113 -7.27 15.92 -8.16
CA LEU A 113 -6.19 15.59 -7.21
C LEU A 113 -4.79 15.58 -7.88
N PRO A 114 -4.57 14.88 -9.01
CA PRO A 114 -3.30 14.96 -9.73
C PRO A 114 -2.88 16.38 -10.11
N GLN A 115 -3.81 17.20 -10.62
CA GLN A 115 -3.52 18.59 -10.97
C GLN A 115 -3.22 19.45 -9.74
N ALA A 116 -3.96 19.28 -8.65
CA ALA A 116 -3.69 19.96 -7.38
C ALA A 116 -2.31 19.58 -6.82
N LEU A 117 -1.91 18.31 -6.90
CA LEU A 117 -0.59 17.85 -6.47
C LEU A 117 0.53 18.47 -7.33
N ALA A 118 0.33 18.54 -8.64
CA ALA A 118 1.27 19.20 -9.56
C ALA A 118 1.39 20.71 -9.25
N ALA A 119 0.26 21.39 -9.03
CA ALA A 119 0.24 22.79 -8.64
C ALA A 119 0.93 23.03 -7.30
N LEU A 120 0.77 22.12 -6.34
CA LEU A 120 1.40 22.21 -5.01
C LEU A 120 2.91 22.18 -5.10
N ARG A 121 3.45 21.29 -5.93
CA ARG A 121 4.89 21.19 -6.20
C ARG A 121 5.49 22.46 -6.79
N VAL A 122 4.72 23.16 -7.64
CA VAL A 122 5.14 24.43 -8.24
C VAL A 122 5.07 25.56 -7.22
N HIS A 123 4.00 25.60 -6.41
CA HIS A 123 3.80 26.63 -5.40
C HIS A 123 4.82 26.54 -4.27
N ASP A 124 5.06 25.33 -3.77
CA ASP A 124 5.93 25.07 -2.64
C ASP A 124 6.77 23.81 -2.90
N ARG A 125 8.06 24.00 -3.15
CA ARG A 125 8.99 22.90 -3.45
C ARG A 125 9.28 22.01 -2.24
N GLY A 126 9.02 22.49 -1.01
CA GLY A 126 9.22 21.72 0.22
C GLY A 126 10.68 21.41 0.56
N GLU A 127 11.63 22.25 0.15
CA GLU A 127 13.08 21.98 0.28
C GLU A 127 13.57 21.98 1.75
N ASP A 128 12.85 22.66 2.65
CA ASP A 128 13.19 22.86 4.06
C ASP A 128 12.26 22.10 5.04
N VAL A 129 11.37 21.26 4.52
CA VAL A 129 10.37 20.51 5.29
C VAL A 129 10.32 19.04 4.90
N GLY A 130 9.82 18.21 5.82
CA GLY A 130 9.61 16.79 5.52
C GLY A 130 8.46 16.60 4.51
N TRP A 131 7.38 17.38 4.69
CA TRP A 131 6.21 17.34 3.81
C TRP A 131 5.56 18.70 3.57
N VAL A 132 4.95 18.81 2.39
CA VAL A 132 4.02 19.86 2.00
C VAL A 132 2.66 19.22 1.75
N ILE A 133 1.64 19.68 2.45
CA ILE A 133 0.30 19.10 2.42
C ILE A 133 -0.68 20.14 1.86
N GLY A 134 -1.25 19.86 0.70
CA GLY A 134 -2.35 20.64 0.12
C GLY A 134 -3.68 20.13 0.64
N LEU A 135 -4.59 21.05 0.97
CA LEU A 135 -5.94 20.74 1.44
C LEU A 135 -6.95 21.33 0.45
N VAL A 136 -7.74 20.47 -0.19
CA VAL A 136 -8.69 20.82 -1.25
C VAL A 136 -10.12 20.43 -0.88
N GLY A 137 -11.12 20.98 -1.57
CA GLY A 137 -12.53 20.75 -1.24
C GLY A 137 -12.94 19.26 -1.28
N SER A 138 -14.03 18.97 -0.58
CA SER A 138 -14.64 17.65 -0.48
C SER A 138 -15.03 17.10 -1.86
N PHE A 139 -15.10 15.77 -1.94
CA PHE A 139 -15.59 15.13 -3.15
C PHE A 139 -17.12 15.26 -3.21
N PRO A 140 -17.73 15.58 -4.37
CA PRO A 140 -19.17 15.81 -4.47
C PRO A 140 -20.04 14.59 -4.12
N LYS A 141 -19.45 13.40 -4.05
CA LYS A 141 -20.14 12.14 -3.72
C LYS A 141 -19.42 11.45 -2.57
N TYR A 142 -20.19 10.79 -1.70
CA TYR A 142 -19.59 9.87 -0.74
C TYR A 142 -18.79 8.78 -1.46
N THR A 143 -17.51 8.68 -1.14
CA THR A 143 -16.61 7.62 -1.62
C THR A 143 -15.84 7.06 -0.45
N ARG A 144 -15.41 5.80 -0.52
CA ARG A 144 -14.46 5.23 0.43
C ARG A 144 -13.06 5.11 -0.17
N SER A 145 -12.91 5.27 -1.48
CA SER A 145 -11.63 5.14 -2.17
C SER A 145 -10.66 6.20 -1.69
N PHE A 146 -9.47 5.82 -1.22
CA PHE A 146 -8.46 6.81 -0.85
C PHE A 146 -7.93 7.56 -2.07
N HIS A 147 -7.89 6.94 -3.26
CA HIS A 147 -7.54 7.63 -4.50
C HIS A 147 -8.44 8.82 -4.85
N ASP A 148 -9.68 8.84 -4.35
CA ASP A 148 -10.59 9.97 -4.53
C ASP A 148 -10.44 11.03 -3.44
N LEU A 149 -9.85 10.67 -2.30
CA LEU A 149 -9.80 11.45 -1.06
C LEU A 149 -8.41 12.03 -0.79
N GLY A 150 -7.37 11.46 -1.37
CA GLY A 150 -6.00 11.87 -1.22
C GLY A 150 -5.14 11.43 -2.39
N ILE A 151 -3.99 12.09 -2.55
CA ILE A 151 -2.94 11.64 -3.44
C ILE A 151 -1.58 12.06 -2.89
N ALA A 152 -0.60 11.18 -3.02
CA ALA A 152 0.78 11.43 -2.70
C ALA A 152 1.68 11.06 -3.87
N GLY A 153 2.82 11.74 -3.98
CA GLY A 153 3.94 11.22 -4.76
C GLY A 153 4.60 10.07 -4.01
N LEU A 154 4.76 8.93 -4.67
CA LEU A 154 5.61 7.83 -4.18
C LEU A 154 7.02 8.36 -3.93
N LEU A 155 7.55 8.14 -2.73
CA LEU A 155 8.84 8.70 -2.26
C LEU A 155 8.94 10.24 -2.28
N GLY A 156 7.84 10.94 -2.57
CA GLY A 156 7.78 12.39 -2.66
C GLY A 156 7.61 13.08 -1.30
N ARG A 157 7.58 14.42 -1.31
CA ARG A 157 7.28 15.25 -0.12
C ARG A 157 5.88 15.85 -0.15
N HIS A 158 5.20 15.76 -1.30
CA HIS A 158 3.93 16.42 -1.54
C HIS A 158 2.78 15.45 -1.39
N VAL A 159 1.79 15.89 -0.64
CA VAL A 159 0.54 15.20 -0.38
C VAL A 159 -0.60 16.19 -0.63
N VAL A 160 -1.71 15.74 -1.21
CA VAL A 160 -2.95 16.51 -1.29
C VAL A 160 -4.07 15.70 -0.67
N LEU A 161 -4.84 16.31 0.23
CA LEU A 161 -5.96 15.71 0.93
C LEU A 161 -7.25 16.48 0.63
N ARG A 162 -8.36 15.78 0.46
CA ARG A 162 -9.68 16.38 0.41
C ARG A 162 -10.25 16.61 1.80
N ALA A 163 -11.14 17.59 1.93
CA ALA A 163 -12.00 17.71 3.10
C ALA A 163 -12.83 16.43 3.29
N SER A 164 -12.84 15.90 4.52
CA SER A 164 -13.67 14.76 4.92
C SER A 164 -15.10 15.16 5.28
N SER A 165 -15.45 16.44 5.16
CA SER A 165 -16.81 16.93 5.39
C SER A 165 -17.73 16.47 4.25
N ASP A 166 -18.67 15.59 4.59
CA ASP A 166 -19.72 15.15 3.68
C ASP A 166 -21.08 15.44 4.32
N LEU A 167 -21.84 16.37 3.71
CA LEU A 167 -23.19 16.71 4.14
C LEU A 167 -24.11 15.48 4.07
N GLY A 168 -23.91 14.62 3.07
CA GLY A 168 -24.66 13.38 2.93
C GLY A 168 -24.36 12.37 4.02
N GLU A 169 -23.13 12.34 4.58
CA GLU A 169 -22.81 11.48 5.73
C GLU A 169 -23.52 11.96 7.00
N HIS A 170 -23.65 13.28 7.18
CA HIS A 170 -24.42 13.85 8.29
C HIS A 170 -25.92 13.58 8.14
N GLU A 171 -26.50 13.85 6.97
CA GLU A 171 -27.93 13.58 6.69
C GLU A 171 -28.27 12.09 6.81
N ALA A 172 -27.39 11.21 6.33
CA ALA A 172 -27.57 9.77 6.47
C ALA A 172 -27.52 9.31 7.94
N ALA A 173 -26.67 9.93 8.77
CA ALA A 173 -26.61 9.62 10.19
C ALA A 173 -27.85 10.13 10.94
N GLU A 174 -28.34 11.34 10.62
CA GLU A 174 -29.60 11.86 11.18
C GLU A 174 -30.79 10.95 10.82
N ALA A 175 -30.86 10.47 9.58
CA ALA A 175 -31.93 9.58 9.13
C ALA A 175 -31.84 8.16 9.71
N ALA A 176 -30.62 7.62 9.89
CA ALA A 176 -30.42 6.24 10.34
C ALA A 176 -30.51 6.05 11.87
N TYR A 177 -30.32 7.13 12.64
CA TYR A 177 -30.21 7.10 14.09
C TYR A 177 -31.18 8.05 14.81
N ASP A 178 -32.39 8.20 14.26
CA ASP A 178 -33.41 9.14 14.72
C ASP A 178 -33.85 8.96 16.19
N GLU A 179 -33.68 7.77 16.77
CA GLU A 179 -33.99 7.46 18.18
C GLU A 179 -32.82 7.73 19.15
N LEU A 180 -31.63 8.04 18.64
CA LEU A 180 -30.50 8.48 19.49
C LEU A 180 -30.70 9.92 19.98
N ASP A 181 -30.02 10.27 21.07
CA ASP A 181 -29.94 11.68 21.47
C ASP A 181 -29.20 12.49 20.38
N PRO A 182 -29.65 13.71 20.04
CA PRO A 182 -28.98 14.54 19.04
C PRO A 182 -27.47 14.74 19.33
N SER A 183 -27.07 14.81 20.60
CA SER A 183 -25.65 14.94 20.96
C SER A 183 -24.85 13.66 20.67
N GLU A 184 -25.46 12.47 20.86
CA GLU A 184 -24.84 11.18 20.53
C GLU A 184 -24.64 11.03 19.02
N ARG A 185 -25.62 11.47 18.21
CA ARG A 185 -25.51 11.48 16.74
C ARG A 185 -24.40 12.41 16.26
N LEU A 186 -24.39 13.65 16.76
CA LEU A 186 -23.37 14.63 16.43
C LEU A 186 -21.97 14.13 16.80
N GLN A 187 -21.84 13.50 17.97
CA GLN A 187 -20.58 12.89 18.39
C GLN A 187 -20.14 11.78 17.43
N LEU A 188 -21.02 10.86 17.03
CA LEU A 188 -20.68 9.78 16.09
C LEU A 188 -20.21 10.32 14.74
N VAL A 189 -20.90 11.32 14.19
CA VAL A 189 -20.50 11.97 12.92
C VAL A 189 -19.14 12.64 13.06
N ALA A 190 -18.90 13.35 14.17
CA ALA A 190 -17.62 14.00 14.44
C ALA A 190 -16.48 12.98 14.60
N GLU A 191 -16.69 11.89 15.34
CA GLU A 191 -15.73 10.80 15.51
C GLU A 191 -15.35 10.16 14.16
N ARG A 192 -16.34 9.89 13.31
CA ARG A 192 -16.11 9.31 11.96
C ARG A 192 -15.35 10.27 11.05
N LYS A 193 -15.75 11.55 11.01
CA LYS A 193 -15.07 12.58 10.21
C LYS A 193 -13.60 12.71 10.62
N ARG A 194 -13.35 12.76 11.94
CA ARG A 194 -12.01 12.86 12.51
C ARG A 194 -11.16 11.64 12.19
N HIS A 195 -11.65 10.45 12.48
CA HIS A 195 -10.98 9.19 12.18
C HIS A 195 -10.63 9.05 10.69
N ARG A 196 -11.57 9.41 9.81
CA ARG A 196 -11.38 9.40 8.36
C ARG A 196 -10.28 10.37 7.91
N SER A 197 -10.26 11.59 8.44
CA SER A 197 -9.25 12.60 8.10
C SER A 197 -7.84 12.14 8.52
N VAL A 198 -7.72 11.55 9.71
CA VAL A 198 -6.45 10.99 10.18
C VAL A 198 -6.03 9.79 9.34
N SER A 199 -6.96 8.89 8.99
CA SER A 199 -6.67 7.72 8.15
C SER A 199 -6.18 8.13 6.76
N ILE A 200 -6.82 9.13 6.14
CA ILE A 200 -6.39 9.67 4.83
C ILE A 200 -4.98 10.25 4.93
N LEU A 201 -4.69 11.09 5.93
CA LEU A 201 -3.35 11.65 6.12
C LEU A 201 -2.30 10.54 6.30
N LEU A 202 -2.56 9.56 7.17
CA LEU A 202 -1.63 8.45 7.43
C LEU A 202 -1.39 7.59 6.20
N HIS A 203 -2.44 7.32 5.42
CA HIS A 203 -2.36 6.57 4.17
C HIS A 203 -1.43 7.26 3.16
N GLU A 204 -1.66 8.55 2.89
CA GLU A 204 -0.85 9.30 1.94
C GLU A 204 0.60 9.47 2.41
N ILE A 205 0.82 9.72 3.71
CA ILE A 205 2.17 9.73 4.29
C ILE A 205 2.84 8.37 4.12
N GLY A 206 2.11 7.27 4.29
CA GLY A 206 2.62 5.92 4.03
C GLY A 206 3.13 5.76 2.60
N HIS A 207 2.38 6.21 1.59
CA HIS A 207 2.84 6.23 0.21
C HIS A 207 4.09 7.07 0.00
N THR A 208 4.17 8.26 0.61
CA THR A 208 5.39 9.06 0.50
C THR A 208 6.61 8.35 1.10
N LEU A 209 6.42 7.42 2.03
CA LEU A 209 7.50 6.66 2.68
C LEU A 209 7.78 5.31 1.99
N GLY A 210 7.13 5.04 0.85
CA GLY A 210 7.36 3.87 0.04
C GLY A 210 6.46 2.68 0.35
N ALA A 211 5.41 2.85 1.16
CA ALA A 211 4.39 1.82 1.32
C ALA A 211 3.46 1.76 0.10
N VAL A 212 3.10 0.55 -0.31
CA VAL A 212 2.08 0.28 -1.35
C VAL A 212 0.80 -0.22 -0.69
N HIS A 213 -0.28 -0.33 -1.47
CA HIS A 213 -1.50 -0.90 -0.95
C HIS A 213 -1.30 -2.33 -0.43
N GLN A 214 -2.09 -2.66 0.59
CA GLN A 214 -2.25 -4.00 1.12
C GLN A 214 -3.74 -4.35 1.19
N THR A 215 -4.01 -5.65 1.31
CA THR A 215 -5.36 -6.17 1.51
C THR A 215 -5.74 -6.18 3.00
N GLY A 216 -7.03 -6.32 3.28
CA GLY A 216 -7.62 -6.24 4.63
C GLY A 216 -8.52 -5.01 4.79
N ASP A 217 -9.02 -4.76 6.01
CA ASP A 217 -9.88 -3.59 6.32
C ASP A 217 -9.51 -2.87 7.62
N GLU A 218 -8.43 -3.30 8.28
CA GLU A 218 -7.99 -2.76 9.59
C GLU A 218 -6.73 -1.90 9.50
N HIS A 219 -6.11 -1.80 8.32
CA HIS A 219 -4.84 -1.12 8.16
C HIS A 219 -4.92 0.12 7.29
N PHE A 220 -4.10 1.13 7.59
CA PHE A 220 -4.12 2.40 6.85
C PHE A 220 -3.74 2.26 5.37
N MET A 221 -2.89 1.30 4.99
CA MET A 221 -2.52 1.09 3.58
C MET A 221 -3.52 0.25 2.78
N VAL A 222 -4.76 0.08 3.24
CA VAL A 222 -5.83 -0.50 2.40
C VAL A 222 -6.36 0.60 1.48
N PRO A 223 -6.67 0.35 0.20
CA PRO A 223 -7.04 1.39 -0.78
C PRO A 223 -8.41 2.04 -0.55
N SER A 224 -9.14 1.63 0.49
CA SER A 224 -10.46 2.14 0.80
C SER A 224 -10.66 2.28 2.29
N TYR A 225 -11.16 3.44 2.69
CA TYR A 225 -11.50 3.77 4.06
C TYR A 225 -12.42 2.72 4.70
N SER A 226 -12.06 2.34 5.92
CA SER A 226 -12.84 1.50 6.81
C SER A 226 -12.79 2.09 8.21
N LYS A 227 -13.93 2.09 8.89
CA LYS A 227 -14.02 2.46 10.31
C LYS A 227 -13.20 1.54 11.23
N LYS A 228 -12.77 0.37 10.76
CA LYS A 228 -11.94 -0.57 11.54
C LYS A 228 -10.43 -0.27 11.48
N MET A 229 -10.03 0.67 10.63
CA MET A 229 -8.63 1.06 10.49
C MET A 229 -8.10 1.58 11.81
N HIS A 230 -6.93 1.12 12.24
CA HIS A 230 -6.37 1.60 13.51
C HIS A 230 -4.83 1.58 13.55
N ALA A 231 -4.17 0.90 12.62
CA ALA A 231 -2.72 0.79 12.60
C ALA A 231 -2.14 0.63 11.19
N PHE A 232 -0.84 0.85 11.04
CA PHE A 232 -0.10 0.30 9.91
C PHE A 232 0.11 -1.20 10.14
N GLY A 233 -0.04 -2.00 9.08
CA GLY A 233 0.34 -3.41 9.13
C GLY A 233 1.86 -3.58 9.35
N PRO A 234 2.34 -4.79 9.70
CA PRO A 234 3.76 -5.02 9.94
C PRO A 234 4.67 -4.63 8.77
N ALA A 235 4.25 -4.95 7.54
CA ALA A 235 5.00 -4.63 6.34
C ALA A 235 5.08 -3.12 6.07
N ALA A 236 3.95 -2.43 6.17
CA ALA A 236 3.91 -0.97 6.06
C ALA A 236 4.77 -0.31 7.16
N THR A 237 4.71 -0.80 8.40
CA THR A 237 5.51 -0.29 9.52
C THR A 237 7.02 -0.37 9.25
N ALA A 238 7.49 -1.48 8.67
CA ALA A 238 8.89 -1.63 8.28
C ALA A 238 9.27 -0.66 7.15
N LEU A 239 8.43 -0.54 6.12
CA LEU A 239 8.62 0.39 5.01
C LEU A 239 8.66 1.84 5.47
N LEU A 240 7.76 2.24 6.38
CA LEU A 240 7.78 3.56 7.00
C LEU A 240 9.11 3.82 7.73
N SER A 241 9.62 2.83 8.45
CA SER A 241 10.91 2.97 9.16
C SER A 241 12.08 3.15 8.20
N ILE A 242 12.09 2.42 7.06
CA ILE A 242 13.07 2.62 5.98
C ILE A 242 12.93 4.03 5.40
N GLY A 243 11.72 4.42 5.00
CA GLY A 243 11.48 5.74 4.40
C GLY A 243 11.82 6.91 5.31
N VAL A 244 11.59 6.78 6.62
CA VAL A 244 11.95 7.80 7.61
C VAL A 244 13.47 7.96 7.71
N ALA A 245 14.22 6.85 7.68
CA ALA A 245 15.68 6.89 7.76
C ALA A 245 16.31 7.65 6.56
N HIS A 246 15.64 7.62 5.40
CA HIS A 246 16.08 8.26 4.17
C HIS A 246 15.47 9.63 3.90
N ARG A 247 14.48 10.07 4.70
CA ARG A 247 13.67 11.27 4.38
C ARG A 247 14.49 12.55 4.27
N ASP A 248 15.53 12.70 5.08
CA ASP A 248 16.43 13.86 5.06
C ASP A 248 17.68 13.63 4.21
N ASP A 249 17.84 12.44 3.63
CA ASP A 249 18.96 12.12 2.74
C ASP A 249 18.66 12.58 1.30
N ALA A 250 19.68 13.09 0.62
CA ALA A 250 19.63 13.38 -0.81
C ALA A 250 19.93 12.13 -1.67
N ASP A 251 20.44 11.05 -1.07
CA ASP A 251 20.76 9.80 -1.77
C ASP A 251 19.51 8.94 -2.03
N VAL A 252 18.75 9.35 -3.05
CA VAL A 252 17.59 8.60 -3.56
C VAL A 252 17.96 7.18 -3.97
N ARG A 253 19.22 6.90 -4.38
CA ARG A 253 19.64 5.56 -4.77
C ARG A 253 19.77 4.63 -3.55
N SER A 254 20.34 5.12 -2.45
CA SER A 254 20.40 4.34 -1.21
C SER A 254 19.00 4.01 -0.71
N TRP A 255 18.07 4.98 -0.74
CA TRP A 255 16.68 4.74 -0.37
C TRP A 255 16.03 3.68 -1.27
N ALA A 256 16.20 3.81 -2.58
CA ALA A 256 15.63 2.85 -3.52
C ALA A 256 16.20 1.42 -3.34
N THR A 257 17.47 1.31 -2.99
CA THR A 257 18.16 0.03 -2.72
C THR A 257 17.58 -0.65 -1.48
N ASP A 258 17.41 0.08 -0.38
CA ASP A 258 16.87 -0.47 0.87
C ASP A 258 15.40 -0.89 0.73
N LEU A 259 14.60 -0.08 0.01
CA LEU A 259 13.24 -0.45 -0.33
C LEU A 259 13.20 -1.72 -1.20
N LEU A 260 14.03 -1.77 -2.24
CA LEU A 260 14.08 -2.93 -3.13
C LEU A 260 14.48 -4.19 -2.35
N HIS A 261 15.51 -4.11 -1.51
CA HIS A 261 15.94 -5.20 -0.64
C HIS A 261 14.78 -5.71 0.25
N TYR A 262 14.03 -4.80 0.86
CA TYR A 262 12.87 -5.16 1.67
C TYR A 262 11.77 -5.85 0.84
N TYR A 263 11.40 -5.27 -0.31
CA TYR A 263 10.36 -5.83 -1.17
C TYR A 263 10.72 -7.19 -1.78
N GLU A 264 12.00 -7.46 -2.03
CA GLU A 264 12.48 -8.75 -2.54
C GLU A 264 12.51 -9.82 -1.45
N GLY A 265 12.83 -9.44 -0.21
CA GLY A 265 12.98 -10.37 0.92
C GLY A 265 11.71 -10.65 1.71
N ALA A 266 10.74 -9.72 1.71
CA ALA A 266 9.53 -9.85 2.51
C ALA A 266 8.35 -10.42 1.72
N THR A 267 7.50 -11.17 2.41
CA THR A 267 6.17 -11.58 1.94
C THR A 267 5.13 -10.91 2.81
N ALA A 268 4.18 -10.22 2.18
CA ALA A 268 3.12 -9.49 2.84
C ALA A 268 1.90 -9.41 1.90
N PRO A 269 0.70 -9.12 2.41
CA PRO A 269 -0.53 -9.14 1.62
C PRO A 269 -0.70 -7.86 0.78
N TRP A 270 0.32 -7.52 -0.01
CA TRP A 270 0.34 -6.34 -0.87
C TRP A 270 -0.58 -6.49 -2.07
N ASP A 271 -0.93 -5.35 -2.70
CA ASP A 271 -1.37 -5.38 -4.08
C ASP A 271 -0.18 -5.74 -4.99
N ASP A 272 -0.26 -6.89 -5.66
CA ASP A 272 0.84 -7.42 -6.47
C ASP A 272 1.18 -6.52 -7.66
N LYS A 273 0.19 -5.84 -8.24
CA LYS A 273 0.39 -4.96 -9.39
C LYS A 273 1.14 -3.70 -8.97
N GLU A 274 0.74 -3.08 -7.87
CA GLU A 274 1.43 -1.90 -7.33
C GLU A 274 2.83 -2.22 -6.83
N ARG A 275 3.00 -3.35 -6.14
CA ARG A 275 4.33 -3.83 -5.74
C ARG A 275 5.22 -4.03 -6.96
N ALA A 276 4.74 -4.72 -8.00
CA ALA A 276 5.53 -4.96 -9.20
C ALA A 276 5.90 -3.66 -9.93
N ALA A 277 4.96 -2.70 -10.01
CA ALA A 277 5.21 -1.38 -10.59
C ALA A 277 6.28 -0.61 -9.80
N LEU A 278 6.12 -0.50 -8.48
CA LEU A 278 7.11 0.16 -7.62
C LEU A 278 8.47 -0.53 -7.73
N MET A 279 8.55 -1.86 -7.67
CA MET A 279 9.83 -2.57 -7.81
C MET A 279 10.49 -2.34 -9.16
N THR A 280 9.71 -2.14 -10.22
CA THR A 280 10.24 -1.77 -11.54
C THR A 280 10.86 -0.37 -11.50
N ASP A 281 10.17 0.60 -10.91
CA ASP A 281 10.67 1.97 -10.76
C ASP A 281 11.92 2.03 -9.86
N LEU A 282 11.93 1.29 -8.74
CA LEU A 282 13.06 1.20 -7.82
C LEU A 282 14.30 0.63 -8.53
N ARG A 283 14.15 -0.41 -9.35
CA ARG A 283 15.26 -0.99 -10.13
C ARG A 283 15.79 -0.04 -11.22
N ALA A 284 14.96 0.87 -11.73
CA ALA A 284 15.42 1.89 -12.67
C ALA A 284 16.31 2.94 -11.98
N VAL A 285 16.01 3.28 -10.71
CA VAL A 285 16.76 4.27 -9.92
C VAL A 285 18.02 3.67 -9.27
N ALA A 286 17.88 2.45 -8.74
CA ALA A 286 18.94 1.64 -8.16
C ALA A 286 19.11 0.36 -8.98
N PRO A 287 19.67 0.47 -10.20
CA PRO A 287 20.01 -0.73 -10.94
C PRO A 287 20.96 -1.56 -10.09
N PRO A 288 20.83 -2.90 -10.10
CA PRO A 288 21.75 -3.76 -9.37
C PRO A 288 23.17 -3.34 -9.75
N ALA A 289 24.04 -3.21 -8.75
CA ALA A 289 25.45 -2.90 -8.97
C ALA A 289 25.91 -3.78 -10.13
N ALA A 290 26.43 -3.14 -11.19
CA ALA A 290 26.96 -3.85 -12.33
C ALA A 290 27.83 -4.96 -11.75
N ALA A 291 27.50 -6.21 -12.09
CA ALA A 291 28.29 -7.35 -11.64
C ALA A 291 29.76 -6.95 -11.81
N PRO A 292 30.62 -7.13 -10.77
CA PRO A 292 32.03 -6.76 -10.87
C PRO A 292 32.51 -7.20 -12.24
N PRO A 293 33.15 -6.30 -13.03
CA PRO A 293 33.33 -6.50 -14.47
C PRO A 293 33.69 -7.94 -14.64
N ALA A 294 32.78 -8.70 -15.28
CA ALA A 294 32.92 -10.14 -15.36
C ALA A 294 34.38 -10.37 -15.70
N ALA A 295 35.12 -11.10 -14.84
CA ALA A 295 36.50 -11.47 -15.13
C ALA A 295 36.53 -11.76 -16.62
N PRO A 296 37.29 -10.96 -17.40
CA PRO A 296 36.98 -10.55 -18.77
C PRO A 296 36.20 -11.66 -19.42
N ALA A 297 34.89 -11.43 -19.66
CA ALA A 297 33.96 -12.47 -20.13
C ALA A 297 34.76 -13.42 -21.00
N PRO A 298 34.93 -14.71 -20.62
CA PRO A 298 35.88 -15.60 -21.30
C PRO A 298 35.61 -15.42 -22.78
N ALA A 299 36.57 -14.75 -23.44
CA ALA A 299 36.33 -13.98 -24.65
C ALA A 299 35.41 -14.79 -25.54
N LYS A 300 34.13 -14.36 -25.76
CA LYS A 300 33.05 -15.14 -26.41
C LYS A 300 33.66 -16.39 -26.99
N VAL A 301 33.78 -17.47 -26.21
CA VAL A 301 34.56 -18.61 -26.71
C VAL A 301 33.83 -18.96 -27.99
N PRO A 302 34.47 -18.81 -29.17
CA PRO A 302 33.78 -19.05 -30.41
C PRO A 302 33.18 -20.43 -30.24
N PHE A 303 31.85 -20.53 -30.35
CA PHE A 303 31.20 -21.83 -30.34
C PHE A 303 31.98 -22.65 -31.34
N VAL A 304 32.72 -23.67 -30.87
CA VAL A 304 33.71 -24.35 -31.70
C VAL A 304 32.96 -24.81 -32.95
N GLU A 305 33.39 -24.33 -34.13
CA GLU A 305 32.64 -24.52 -35.38
C GLU A 305 32.26 -25.99 -35.58
N VAL A 306 33.15 -26.90 -35.18
CA VAL A 306 32.91 -28.33 -34.97
C VAL A 306 33.91 -28.84 -33.91
N PRO A 307 33.47 -29.47 -32.80
CA PRO A 307 34.41 -30.05 -31.84
C PRO A 307 35.23 -31.16 -32.51
N PRO A 308 36.57 -31.16 -32.39
CA PRO A 308 37.43 -32.13 -33.08
C PRO A 308 37.18 -33.58 -32.62
N GLU A 309 36.57 -33.76 -31.45
CA GLU A 309 36.21 -35.06 -30.88
C GLU A 309 34.94 -35.67 -31.51
N LEU A 310 34.24 -34.95 -32.40
CA LEU A 310 33.08 -35.47 -33.10
C LEU A 310 33.49 -36.36 -34.29
N ASP A 311 32.81 -37.50 -34.43
CA ASP A 311 32.88 -38.29 -35.65
C ASP A 311 32.42 -37.45 -36.84
N LYS A 312 33.08 -37.61 -38.00
CA LYS A 312 32.68 -36.93 -39.25
C LYS A 312 31.21 -37.15 -39.62
N ALA A 313 30.64 -38.29 -39.24
CA ALA A 313 29.24 -38.63 -39.49
C ALA A 313 28.25 -37.77 -38.68
N ASP A 314 28.67 -37.22 -37.53
CA ASP A 314 27.81 -36.47 -36.62
C ASP A 314 27.92 -34.95 -36.78
N VAL A 315 28.92 -34.49 -37.54
CA VAL A 315 29.12 -33.07 -37.87
C VAL A 315 27.85 -32.41 -38.42
N PRO A 316 27.10 -33.01 -39.37
CA PRO A 316 25.86 -32.40 -39.87
C PRO A 316 24.78 -32.23 -38.79
N THR A 317 24.70 -33.16 -37.84
CA THR A 317 23.76 -33.11 -36.72
C THR A 317 24.15 -32.00 -35.74
N TRP A 318 25.45 -31.86 -35.45
CA TRP A 318 26.00 -30.79 -34.64
C TRP A 318 25.72 -29.41 -35.25
N THR A 319 26.05 -29.23 -36.53
CA THR A 319 25.82 -27.97 -37.26
C THR A 319 24.35 -27.56 -37.19
N ARG A 320 23.42 -28.50 -37.46
CA ARG A 320 21.98 -28.22 -37.40
C ARG A 320 21.52 -27.78 -36.01
N ALA A 321 22.00 -28.44 -34.96
CA ALA A 321 21.63 -28.11 -33.58
C ALA A 321 22.15 -26.72 -33.18
N VAL A 322 23.39 -26.39 -33.54
CA VAL A 322 23.99 -25.08 -33.25
C VAL A 322 23.33 -23.96 -34.05
N GLU A 323 23.01 -24.17 -35.33
CA GLU A 323 22.30 -23.20 -36.15
C GLU A 323 20.90 -22.92 -35.61
N ALA A 324 20.16 -23.97 -35.23
CA ALA A 324 18.84 -23.82 -34.61
C ALA A 324 18.93 -23.05 -33.29
N PHE A 325 19.94 -23.32 -32.47
CA PHE A 325 20.18 -22.61 -31.21
C PHE A 325 20.47 -21.12 -31.45
N ARG A 326 21.37 -20.81 -32.39
CA ARG A 326 21.70 -19.43 -32.79
C ARG A 326 20.50 -18.67 -33.37
N ALA A 327 19.60 -19.37 -34.04
CA ALA A 327 18.36 -18.81 -34.58
C ALA A 327 17.25 -18.65 -33.52
N GLY A 328 17.50 -18.97 -32.24
CA GLY A 328 16.50 -18.92 -31.17
C GLY A 328 15.43 -20.02 -31.26
N LYS A 329 15.60 -21.03 -32.12
CA LYS A 329 14.69 -22.16 -32.27
C LYS A 329 15.04 -23.25 -31.27
N LEU A 330 14.78 -22.96 -30.00
CA LEU A 330 15.30 -23.73 -28.87
C LEU A 330 14.85 -25.19 -28.85
N LYS A 331 13.59 -25.44 -29.19
CA LYS A 331 13.06 -26.81 -29.30
C LYS A 331 13.71 -27.59 -30.44
N ASP A 332 13.89 -26.96 -31.61
CA ASP A 332 14.54 -27.59 -32.77
C ASP A 332 16.02 -27.88 -32.47
N ALA A 333 16.69 -26.99 -31.74
CA ALA A 333 18.05 -27.17 -31.28
C ALA A 333 18.19 -28.35 -30.31
N TRP A 334 17.28 -28.45 -29.35
CA TRP A 334 17.20 -29.57 -28.42
C TRP A 334 16.97 -30.90 -29.16
N ASP A 335 15.97 -30.94 -30.04
CA ASP A 335 15.60 -32.15 -30.78
C ASP A 335 16.74 -32.58 -31.74
N ALA A 336 17.40 -31.64 -32.42
CA ALA A 336 18.55 -31.92 -33.27
C ALA A 336 19.81 -32.35 -32.50
N GLY A 337 20.04 -31.80 -31.31
CA GLY A 337 21.21 -32.10 -30.48
C GLY A 337 21.09 -33.39 -29.66
N THR A 338 19.87 -33.84 -29.37
CA THR A 338 19.58 -35.01 -28.51
C THR A 338 20.38 -36.27 -28.86
N PRO A 339 20.56 -36.67 -30.14
CA PRO A 339 21.37 -37.83 -30.50
C PRO A 339 22.85 -37.71 -30.09
N LEU A 340 23.37 -36.49 -29.95
CA LEU A 340 24.77 -36.23 -29.62
C LEU A 340 25.02 -36.26 -28.11
N PHE A 341 24.04 -35.87 -27.30
CA PHE A 341 24.20 -35.66 -25.86
C PHE A 341 24.64 -36.92 -25.11
N GLY A 342 24.05 -38.06 -25.44
CA GLY A 342 24.44 -39.35 -24.86
C GLY A 342 25.67 -39.97 -25.53
N LYS A 343 25.91 -39.68 -26.81
CA LYS A 343 27.03 -40.22 -27.59
C LYS A 343 28.37 -39.57 -27.20
N TYR A 344 28.35 -38.30 -26.84
CA TYR A 344 29.54 -37.50 -26.52
C TYR A 344 29.52 -36.93 -25.09
N PRO A 345 29.45 -37.78 -24.05
CA PRO A 345 29.31 -37.33 -22.65
C PRO A 345 30.55 -36.57 -22.15
N LYS A 346 31.71 -36.77 -22.80
CA LYS A 346 32.99 -36.15 -22.43
C LYS A 346 33.38 -34.96 -23.30
N VAL A 347 32.60 -34.64 -24.33
CA VAL A 347 32.90 -33.52 -25.22
C VAL A 347 32.23 -32.28 -24.65
N PHE A 348 33.05 -31.36 -24.15
CA PHE A 348 32.59 -30.16 -23.46
C PHE A 348 31.55 -29.39 -24.27
N ALA A 349 31.84 -29.12 -25.54
CA ALA A 349 30.94 -28.37 -26.42
C ALA A 349 29.55 -29.03 -26.59
N VAL A 350 29.49 -30.37 -26.61
CA VAL A 350 28.22 -31.10 -26.71
C VAL A 350 27.40 -30.98 -25.43
N GLN A 351 28.05 -31.13 -24.26
CA GLN A 351 27.36 -31.00 -22.98
C GLN A 351 26.99 -29.55 -22.65
N ASP A 352 27.77 -28.59 -23.17
CA ASP A 352 27.46 -27.16 -23.08
C ASP A 352 26.19 -26.83 -23.87
N LEU A 353 26.11 -27.26 -25.13
CA LEU A 353 24.91 -27.10 -25.96
C LEU A 353 23.68 -27.77 -25.30
N ARG A 354 23.84 -28.96 -24.71
CA ARG A 354 22.78 -29.65 -23.95
C ARG A 354 22.26 -28.81 -22.79
N CYS A 355 23.15 -28.30 -21.93
CA CYS A 355 22.73 -27.53 -20.76
C CYS A 355 22.08 -26.20 -21.16
N GLN A 356 22.65 -25.50 -22.15
CA GLN A 356 22.08 -24.26 -22.66
C GLN A 356 20.70 -24.46 -23.27
N THR A 357 20.52 -25.48 -24.11
CA THR A 357 19.21 -25.78 -24.70
C THR A 357 18.20 -26.22 -23.64
N ALA A 358 18.56 -27.09 -22.68
CA ALA A 358 17.67 -27.48 -21.57
C ALA A 358 17.18 -26.29 -20.74
N THR A 359 18.09 -25.37 -20.42
CA THR A 359 17.79 -24.17 -19.62
C THR A 359 16.84 -23.24 -20.35
N ASN A 360 17.04 -23.06 -21.66
CA ASN A 360 16.29 -22.08 -22.45
C ASN A 360 14.96 -22.64 -23.00
N VAL A 361 14.81 -23.96 -23.18
CA VAL A 361 13.55 -24.59 -23.61
C VAL A 361 12.45 -24.52 -22.54
N GLY A 362 12.80 -24.17 -21.29
CA GLY A 362 11.83 -24.00 -20.20
C GLY A 362 11.45 -25.31 -19.52
N PHE A 363 12.38 -26.26 -19.40
CA PHE A 363 12.15 -27.46 -18.59
C PHE A 363 12.08 -27.12 -17.09
N GLU A 364 11.35 -27.95 -16.35
CA GLU A 364 11.33 -27.90 -14.88
C GLU A 364 12.73 -28.02 -14.29
N TRP A 365 13.00 -27.29 -13.21
CA TRP A 365 14.35 -27.17 -12.63
C TRP A 365 15.03 -28.52 -12.31
N PRO A 366 14.34 -29.53 -11.74
CA PRO A 366 14.97 -30.85 -11.50
C PRO A 366 15.48 -31.50 -12.79
N ARG A 367 14.78 -31.29 -13.91
CA ARG A 367 15.18 -31.78 -15.23
C ARG A 367 16.37 -31.00 -15.76
N VAL A 368 16.35 -29.67 -15.71
CA VAL A 368 17.50 -28.84 -16.12
C VAL A 368 18.77 -29.25 -15.39
N LYS A 369 18.67 -29.45 -14.07
CA LYS A 369 19.80 -29.90 -13.24
C LYS A 369 20.34 -31.26 -13.69
N ALA A 370 19.48 -32.20 -14.08
CA ALA A 370 19.90 -33.50 -14.60
C ALA A 370 20.59 -33.39 -15.97
N GLU A 371 20.06 -32.56 -16.88
CA GLU A 371 20.63 -32.35 -18.21
C GLU A 371 21.99 -31.64 -18.18
N CYS A 372 22.21 -30.74 -17.22
CA CYS A 372 23.47 -30.01 -17.04
C CYS A 372 24.55 -30.78 -16.25
N ALA A 373 24.23 -31.96 -15.70
CA ALA A 373 25.11 -32.65 -14.75
C ALA A 373 26.49 -33.02 -15.33
N GLU A 374 26.55 -33.48 -16.58
CA GLU A 374 27.81 -33.86 -17.22
C GLU A 374 28.68 -32.64 -17.55
N LEU A 375 28.08 -31.53 -17.99
CA LEU A 375 28.81 -30.27 -18.18
C LEU A 375 29.47 -29.81 -16.88
N MET A 376 28.76 -29.91 -15.75
CA MET A 376 29.28 -29.52 -14.45
C MET A 376 30.47 -30.38 -13.99
N LYS A 377 30.50 -31.67 -14.34
CA LYS A 377 31.67 -32.53 -14.09
C LYS A 377 32.86 -32.09 -14.94
N LEU A 378 32.63 -31.88 -16.24
CA LEU A 378 33.67 -31.46 -17.19
C LEU A 378 34.26 -30.09 -16.85
N SER A 379 33.44 -29.14 -16.36
CA SER A 379 33.91 -27.79 -16.01
C SER A 379 34.65 -27.72 -14.67
N THR A 380 34.42 -28.67 -13.77
CA THR A 380 35.06 -28.71 -12.44
C THR A 380 36.28 -29.63 -12.38
N GLY A 381 36.61 -30.32 -13.48
CA GLY A 381 37.77 -31.21 -13.59
C GLY A 381 37.71 -32.43 -12.65
N LYS A 382 36.51 -32.82 -12.21
CA LYS A 382 36.25 -33.94 -11.30
C LYS A 382 35.58 -35.12 -11.98
#